data_AF-A0A1T5B0X0-F1
#
_entry.id   AF-A0A1T5B0X0-F1
#
_cell.length_a   1.000
_cell.length_b   1.000
_cell.length_c   1.000
_cell.angle_alpha   90.00
_cell.angle_beta   90.00
_cell.angle_gamma   90.00
#
_symmetry.space_group_name_H-M   'P 1'
#
loop_
_entity.id
_entity.type
_entity.pdbx_description
1 polymer ?
#
loop_
_entity_poly.entity_id
_entity_poly.type
_entity_poly.pdbx_seq_one_letter_code
_entity_poly.pdbx_strand_id
1 'polypeptide(L)'
;MRKIIFNFLGDSDLDLSSYESIKDLLIPYEVIKCDSTEVIFETLNQVNTDNESLMLTFLGHGANEDGLVSYQVENRLLLLFEDLLPEVNTLRTNNPVILNLVANCNSYRCEGYLSPDNRIDNIWVTTTHTDSISRALVAIRAETFDFFLEDLEDDSERARYRLIS
;
A
#
# COMPACT_ATOMS: atom_id res chain seq x y z
N MET A 1 -8.76 -4.69 13.41
CA MET A 1 -7.61 -4.44 12.52
C MET A 1 -7.51 -2.94 12.29
N ARG A 2 -6.38 -2.32 12.64
CA ARG A 2 -6.10 -0.91 12.34
C ARG A 2 -5.64 -0.80 10.89
N LYS A 3 -6.21 0.15 10.15
CA LYS A 3 -5.99 0.33 8.71
C LYS A 3 -5.43 1.73 8.48
N ILE A 4 -4.21 1.80 7.93
CA ILE A 4 -3.47 3.05 7.71
C ILE A 4 -3.17 3.16 6.22
N ILE A 5 -3.41 4.34 5.66
CA ILE A 5 -3.21 4.64 4.25
C ILE A 5 -2.12 5.71 4.13
N PHE A 6 -0.97 5.34 3.59
CA PHE A 6 0.08 6.25 3.16
C PHE A 6 -0.24 6.71 1.74
N ASN A 7 -0.58 7.99 1.59
CA ASN A 7 -1.05 8.58 0.35
C ASN A 7 0.05 9.44 -0.31
N PHE A 8 0.54 8.97 -1.46
CA PHE A 8 1.59 9.59 -2.27
C PHE A 8 1.07 10.28 -3.53
N LEU A 9 -0.25 10.26 -3.74
CA LEU A 9 -0.91 10.87 -4.89
C LEU A 9 -0.77 12.40 -4.86
N GLY A 10 -0.52 13.00 -6.02
CA GLY A 10 -0.45 14.46 -6.19
C GLY A 10 -1.82 15.07 -6.47
N ASP A 11 -1.92 16.40 -6.43
CA ASP A 11 -3.21 17.10 -6.61
C ASP A 11 -3.91 16.74 -7.93
N SER A 12 -3.15 16.53 -9.00
CA SER A 12 -3.70 16.09 -10.29
C SER A 12 -4.33 14.70 -10.27
N ASP A 13 -3.85 13.80 -9.40
CA ASP A 13 -4.45 12.47 -9.21
C ASP A 13 -5.75 12.56 -8.39
N LEU A 14 -5.82 13.53 -7.47
CA LEU A 14 -7.00 13.76 -6.63
C LEU A 14 -8.16 14.37 -7.44
N ASP A 15 -7.85 15.16 -8.46
CA ASP A 15 -8.83 15.75 -9.37
C ASP A 15 -9.41 14.75 -10.39
N LEU A 16 -8.88 13.51 -10.44
CA LEU A 16 -9.44 12.47 -11.30
C LEU A 16 -10.82 12.06 -10.82
N SER A 17 -11.76 11.93 -11.76
CA SER A 17 -13.15 11.51 -11.48
C SER A 17 -13.25 10.24 -10.62
N SER A 18 -12.30 9.31 -10.78
CA SER A 18 -12.21 8.08 -10.00
C SER A 18 -11.89 8.34 -8.52
N TYR A 19 -11.01 9.29 -8.18
CA TYR A 19 -10.70 9.66 -6.79
C TYR A 19 -11.87 10.41 -6.13
N GLU A 20 -12.47 11.37 -6.84
CA GLU A 20 -13.62 12.12 -6.33
C GLU A 20 -14.81 11.22 -5.99
N SER A 21 -15.03 10.14 -6.76
CA SER A 21 -16.11 9.18 -6.52
C SER A 21 -15.92 8.30 -5.27
N ILE A 22 -14.70 8.26 -4.72
CA ILE A 22 -14.34 7.34 -3.63
C ILE A 22 -13.75 8.05 -2.40
N LYS A 23 -13.52 9.37 -2.44
CA LYS A 23 -12.93 10.12 -1.32
C LYS A 23 -13.73 9.99 -0.02
N ASP A 24 -15.06 9.87 -0.11
CA ASP A 24 -15.91 9.68 1.07
C ASP A 24 -15.72 8.30 1.71
N LEU A 25 -15.26 7.31 0.92
CA LEU A 25 -14.91 5.98 1.41
C LEU A 25 -13.58 5.97 2.18
N LEU A 26 -12.77 7.03 2.06
CA LEU A 26 -11.51 7.18 2.79
C LEU A 26 -11.69 7.72 4.21
N ILE A 27 -12.79 8.44 4.48
CA ILE A 27 -13.08 9.10 5.76
C ILE A 27 -12.93 8.18 6.98
N PRO A 28 -13.32 6.88 6.95
CA PRO A 28 -13.19 6.00 8.10
C PRO A 28 -11.75 5.58 8.44
N TYR A 29 -10.79 5.84 7.55
CA TYR A 29 -9.42 5.36 7.69
C TYR A 29 -8.45 6.46 8.12
N GLU A 30 -7.36 6.04 8.74
CA GLU A 30 -6.23 6.91 9.04
C GLU A 30 -5.44 7.15 7.74
N VAL A 31 -5.66 8.31 7.11
CA VAL A 31 -4.96 8.70 5.88
C VAL A 31 -3.83 9.67 6.21
N ILE A 32 -2.61 9.29 5.85
CA ILE A 32 -1.38 10.04 6.08
C ILE A 32 -0.86 10.48 4.72
N LYS A 33 -0.82 11.80 4.47
CA LYS A 33 -0.17 12.34 3.28
C LYS A 33 1.34 12.21 3.44
N CYS A 34 2.00 11.69 2.42
CA CYS A 34 3.43 11.45 2.43
C CYS A 34 4.15 12.24 1.33
N ASP A 35 4.91 13.23 1.76
CA ASP A 35 5.79 14.05 0.93
C ASP A 35 7.27 13.72 1.15
N SER A 36 7.61 12.98 2.21
CA SER A 36 8.98 12.54 2.49
C SER A 36 9.05 11.16 3.11
N THR A 37 10.25 10.56 3.07
CA THR A 37 10.55 9.25 3.65
C THR A 37 10.50 9.28 5.17
N GLU A 38 10.91 10.39 5.78
CA GLU A 38 10.89 10.61 7.22
C GLU A 38 9.47 10.47 7.77
N VAL A 39 8.47 11.06 7.11
CA VAL A 39 7.06 10.95 7.52
C VAL A 39 6.59 9.49 7.57
N ILE A 40 7.03 8.68 6.61
CA ILE A 40 6.69 7.25 6.56
C ILE A 40 7.28 6.54 7.78
N PHE A 41 8.58 6.70 8.01
CA PHE A 41 9.28 5.97 9.08
C PHE A 41 8.90 6.46 10.47
N GLU A 42 8.67 7.76 10.65
CA GLU A 42 8.14 8.31 11.90
C GLU A 42 6.76 7.72 12.22
N THR A 43 5.90 7.59 11.20
CA THR A 43 4.60 6.95 11.37
C THR A 43 4.76 5.48 11.74
N LEU A 44 5.54 4.69 11.00
CA LEU A 44 5.74 3.27 11.29
C LEU A 44 6.20 3.05 12.74
N ASN A 45 7.11 3.89 13.24
CA ASN A 45 7.57 3.84 14.62
C ASN A 45 6.45 4.08 15.67
N GLN A 46 5.40 4.81 15.31
CA GLN A 46 4.25 5.11 16.17
C GLN A 46 3.14 4.04 16.08
N VAL A 47 3.21 3.10 15.14
CA VAL A 47 2.15 2.12 14.85
C VAL A 47 2.29 0.83 15.67
N ASN A 48 3.37 0.66 16.42
CA ASN A 48 3.60 -0.47 17.31
C ASN A 48 2.39 -0.76 18.23
N THR A 49 1.92 -2.01 18.23
CA THR A 49 0.70 -2.44 18.96
C THR A 49 0.76 -3.92 19.30
N ASP A 50 0.41 -4.31 20.53
CA ASP A 50 0.41 -5.72 20.92
C ASP A 50 -0.91 -6.46 20.59
N ASN A 51 -1.98 -5.72 20.28
CA ASN A 51 -3.35 -6.24 20.32
C ASN A 51 -4.12 -6.14 19.01
N GLU A 52 -3.58 -5.48 17.99
CA GLU A 52 -4.29 -5.24 16.73
C GLU A 52 -3.50 -5.77 15.53
N SER A 53 -4.19 -6.44 14.61
CA SER A 53 -3.68 -6.66 13.25
C SER A 53 -3.55 -5.31 12.54
N LEU A 54 -2.51 -5.18 11.73
CA LEU A 54 -2.20 -3.97 10.98
C LEU A 54 -2.39 -4.23 9.48
N MET A 55 -3.04 -3.29 8.80
CA MET A 55 -3.02 -3.21 7.34
C MET A 55 -2.45 -1.86 6.94
N LEU A 56 -1.27 -1.89 6.31
CA LEU A 56 -0.57 -0.71 5.82
C LEU A 56 -0.76 -0.65 4.32
N THR A 57 -1.45 0.37 3.83
CA THR A 57 -1.67 0.56 2.39
C THR A 57 -0.85 1.72 1.88
N PHE A 58 0.03 1.45 0.93
CA PHE A 58 0.81 2.45 0.21
C PHE A 58 0.10 2.75 -1.11
N LEU A 59 -0.64 3.85 -1.14
CA LEU A 59 -1.41 4.33 -2.28
C LEU A 59 -0.57 5.36 -3.03
N GLY A 60 -0.08 4.99 -4.20
CA GLY A 60 0.82 5.85 -4.96
C GLY A 60 1.20 5.25 -6.30
N HIS A 61 2.17 5.89 -6.94
CA HIS A 61 2.77 5.39 -8.17
C HIS A 61 4.11 4.71 -7.86
N GLY A 62 4.44 3.70 -8.66
CA GLY A 62 5.73 3.00 -8.54
C GLY A 62 6.78 3.55 -9.50
N ALA A 63 8.04 3.42 -9.10
CA ALA A 63 9.22 3.76 -9.89
C ALA A 63 9.72 2.55 -10.71
N ASN A 64 10.61 2.81 -11.67
CA ASN A 64 11.34 1.73 -12.35
C ASN A 64 12.47 1.17 -11.49
N GLU A 65 12.93 1.96 -10.52
CA GLU A 65 13.95 1.69 -9.53
C GLU A 65 13.45 0.85 -8.35
N ASP A 66 12.35 0.10 -8.51
CA ASP A 66 11.78 -0.77 -7.47
C ASP A 66 11.46 -0.02 -6.17
N GLY A 67 10.73 1.09 -6.31
CA GLY A 67 10.32 1.94 -5.19
C GLY A 67 9.02 2.71 -5.43
N LEU A 68 8.70 3.57 -4.48
CA LEU A 68 7.52 4.43 -4.42
C LEU A 68 7.88 5.87 -4.79
N VAL A 69 7.08 6.46 -5.67
CA VAL A 69 7.23 7.84 -6.13
C VAL A 69 6.15 8.70 -5.50
N SER A 70 6.52 9.87 -4.99
CA SER A 70 5.56 10.89 -4.59
C SER A 70 5.37 11.91 -5.69
N TYR A 71 4.12 12.06 -6.09
CA TYR A 71 3.69 13.07 -7.05
C TYR A 71 3.37 14.40 -6.34
N GLN A 72 3.41 14.44 -5.00
CA GLN A 72 3.31 15.68 -4.22
C GLN A 72 4.60 16.51 -4.29
N VAL A 73 5.75 15.88 -4.59
CA VAL A 73 7.07 16.53 -4.65
C VAL A 73 7.73 16.26 -6.01
N GLU A 74 7.11 16.74 -7.08
CA GLU A 74 7.68 16.74 -8.44
C GLU A 74 8.07 15.35 -9.00
N ASN A 75 7.27 14.32 -8.72
CA ASN A 75 7.51 12.94 -9.18
C ASN A 75 8.85 12.37 -8.70
N ARG A 76 9.25 12.72 -7.48
CA ARG A 76 10.49 12.24 -6.87
C ARG A 76 10.29 10.83 -6.31
N LEU A 77 11.25 9.94 -6.61
CA LEU A 77 11.41 8.68 -5.88
C LEU A 77 11.62 8.98 -4.40
N LEU A 78 10.70 8.53 -3.55
CA LEU A 78 10.79 8.74 -2.11
C LEU A 78 11.43 7.54 -1.42
N LEU A 79 10.96 6.33 -1.72
CA LEU A 79 11.30 5.17 -0.91
C LEU A 79 11.50 3.94 -1.78
N LEU A 80 12.64 3.28 -1.65
CA LEU A 80 12.89 2.00 -2.30
C LEU A 80 12.22 0.87 -1.52
N PHE A 81 11.81 -0.21 -2.19
CA PHE A 81 11.27 -1.38 -1.50
C PHE A 81 12.31 -2.04 -0.58
N GLU A 82 13.59 -1.96 -0.94
CA GLU A 82 14.71 -2.45 -0.13
C GLU A 82 14.84 -1.74 1.22
N ASP A 83 14.41 -0.47 1.29
CA ASP A 83 14.40 0.32 2.53
C ASP A 83 13.08 0.17 3.28
N LEU A 84 11.95 0.08 2.56
CA LEU A 84 10.62 -0.03 3.16
C LEU A 84 10.44 -1.34 3.95
N LEU A 85 10.77 -2.48 3.34
CA LEU A 85 10.46 -3.78 3.93
C LEU A 85 11.18 -4.01 5.27
N PRO A 86 12.47 -3.69 5.44
CA PRO A 86 13.11 -3.74 6.74
C PRO A 86 12.39 -2.92 7.81
N GLU A 87 11.99 -1.69 7.49
CA GLU A 87 11.30 -0.81 8.46
C GLU A 87 9.94 -1.38 8.87
N VAL A 88 9.13 -1.85 7.92
CA VAL A 88 7.86 -2.53 8.24
C VAL A 88 8.09 -3.80 9.05
N ASN A 89 9.18 -4.53 8.79
CA ASN A 89 9.53 -5.74 9.53
C ASN A 89 9.89 -5.46 11.01
N THR A 90 10.29 -4.24 11.35
CA THR A 90 10.58 -3.85 12.75
C THR A 90 9.33 -3.60 13.61
N LEU A 91 8.14 -3.55 13.00
CA LEU A 91 6.90 -3.30 13.71
C LEU A 91 6.66 -4.36 14.79
N ARG A 92 6.46 -3.89 16.02
CA ARG A 92 6.18 -4.72 17.20
C ARG A 92 4.68 -4.96 17.27
N THR A 93 4.24 -6.05 16.64
CA THR A 93 2.90 -6.60 16.84
C THR A 93 2.90 -8.12 17.00
N ASN A 94 1.97 -8.65 17.79
CA ASN A 94 1.74 -10.10 17.94
C ASN A 94 0.69 -10.63 16.97
N ASN A 95 0.11 -9.75 16.14
CA ASN A 95 -0.97 -10.04 15.22
C ASN A 95 -0.52 -9.77 13.77
N PRO A 96 -1.30 -10.21 12.77
CA PRO A 96 -0.88 -10.10 11.38
C PRO A 96 -0.60 -8.67 10.90
N VAL A 97 0.46 -8.52 10.10
CA VAL A 97 0.80 -7.33 9.32
C VAL A 97 0.57 -7.61 7.84
N ILE A 98 -0.36 -6.88 7.24
CA ILE A 98 -0.63 -6.91 5.81
C ILE A 98 -0.06 -5.64 5.17
N LEU A 99 0.84 -5.81 4.20
CA LEU A 99 1.36 -4.72 3.39
C LEU A 99 0.66 -4.69 2.03
N ASN A 100 -0.09 -3.64 1.75
CA ASN A 100 -0.85 -3.49 0.53
C ASN A 100 -0.19 -2.42 -0.36
N LEU A 101 0.43 -2.82 -1.47
CA LEU A 101 1.13 -1.96 -2.42
C LEU A 101 0.27 -1.76 -3.67
N VAL A 102 -0.61 -0.77 -3.64
CA VAL A 102 -1.63 -0.57 -4.69
C VAL A 102 -1.33 0.64 -5.54
N ALA A 103 -1.58 0.52 -6.84
CA ALA A 103 -1.25 1.51 -7.87
C ALA A 103 0.26 1.69 -8.11
N ASN A 104 1.08 0.93 -7.40
CA ASN A 104 2.53 1.01 -7.52
C ASN A 104 3.02 0.15 -8.69
N CYS A 105 3.36 0.79 -9.81
CA CYS A 105 4.09 0.15 -10.90
C CYS A 105 5.25 -0.69 -10.36
N ASN A 106 5.42 -1.89 -10.90
CA ASN A 106 6.48 -2.82 -10.50
C ASN A 106 6.45 -3.27 -9.02
N SER A 107 5.37 -3.08 -8.26
CA SER A 107 5.35 -3.48 -6.85
C SER A 107 5.54 -4.97 -6.61
N TYR A 108 5.26 -5.82 -7.60
CA TYR A 108 5.60 -7.25 -7.57
C TYR A 108 7.10 -7.54 -7.38
N ARG A 109 7.99 -6.58 -7.69
CA ARG A 109 9.44 -6.73 -7.52
C ARG A 109 9.88 -6.62 -6.07
N CYS A 110 9.01 -6.18 -5.15
CA CYS A 110 9.31 -6.15 -3.72
C CYS A 110 9.64 -7.55 -3.16
N GLU A 111 9.15 -8.62 -3.80
CA GLU A 111 9.43 -10.02 -3.43
C GLU A 111 10.94 -10.30 -3.32
N GLY A 112 11.76 -9.68 -4.16
CA GLY A 112 13.22 -9.88 -4.16
C GLY A 112 13.93 -9.33 -2.93
N TYR A 113 13.24 -8.53 -2.10
CA TYR A 113 13.79 -7.86 -0.93
C TYR A 113 13.25 -8.43 0.39
N LEU A 114 12.48 -9.53 0.33
CA LEU A 114 11.96 -10.18 1.53
C LEU A 114 13.09 -10.85 2.32
N SER A 115 13.16 -10.50 3.61
CA SER A 115 14.05 -11.17 4.55
C SER A 115 13.52 -12.57 4.88
N PRO A 116 14.39 -13.58 5.11
CA PRO A 116 13.98 -14.85 5.70
C PRO A 116 13.31 -14.70 7.08
N ASP A 117 13.64 -13.64 7.82
CA ASP A 117 13.09 -13.32 9.15
C ASP A 117 11.94 -12.30 9.04
N ASN A 118 11.17 -12.35 7.96
CA ASN A 118 10.06 -11.44 7.71
C ASN A 118 8.86 -11.74 8.63
N ARG A 119 8.31 -10.68 9.22
CA ARG A 119 7.15 -10.64 10.10
C ARG A 119 5.92 -10.07 9.40
N ILE A 120 6.06 -9.63 8.15
CA ILE A 120 4.95 -9.24 7.31
C ILE A 120 4.27 -10.53 6.83
N ASP A 121 3.08 -10.82 7.35
CA ASP A 121 2.35 -12.05 7.06
C ASP A 121 1.95 -12.15 5.58
N ASN A 122 1.61 -11.02 4.95
CA ASN A 122 1.14 -11.00 3.58
C ASN A 122 1.48 -9.68 2.90
N ILE A 123 1.89 -9.75 1.63
CA ILE A 123 2.02 -8.58 0.75
C ILE A 123 1.07 -8.72 -0.43
N TRP A 124 0.24 -7.70 -0.64
CA TRP A 124 -0.71 -7.61 -1.75
C TRP A 124 -0.16 -6.60 -2.77
N VAL A 125 0.04 -7.03 -4.00
CA VAL A 125 0.66 -6.19 -5.06
C VAL A 125 -0.22 -6.08 -6.29
N THR A 126 -0.09 -4.96 -7.01
CA THR A 126 -0.79 -4.71 -8.28
C THR A 126 0.19 -4.57 -9.44
N THR A 127 -0.14 -5.15 -10.60
CA THR A 127 0.65 -4.97 -11.82
C THR A 127 0.05 -3.91 -12.75
N THR A 128 0.94 -3.09 -13.32
CA THR A 128 0.79 -1.97 -14.28
C THR A 128 -0.61 -1.71 -14.86
N HIS A 129 -1.45 -0.92 -14.18
CA HIS A 129 -2.55 -0.15 -14.80
C HIS A 129 -2.94 1.06 -13.92
N THR A 130 -3.31 2.17 -14.58
CA THR A 130 -3.66 3.47 -13.99
C THR A 130 -5.03 3.53 -13.31
N ASP A 131 -5.88 2.49 -13.43
CA ASP A 131 -7.23 2.46 -12.83
C ASP A 131 -7.21 2.13 -11.31
N SER A 132 -6.11 2.38 -10.63
CA SER A 132 -5.71 1.64 -9.42
C SER A 132 -6.02 2.33 -8.09
N ILE A 133 -6.60 3.53 -8.08
CA ILE A 133 -6.99 4.21 -6.83
C ILE A 133 -8.26 3.58 -6.24
N SER A 134 -9.32 3.38 -7.03
CA SER A 134 -10.57 2.74 -6.58
C SER A 134 -10.32 1.32 -6.06
N ARG A 135 -9.35 0.61 -6.65
CA ARG A 135 -8.96 -0.75 -6.27
C ARG A 135 -8.17 -0.82 -4.98
N ALA A 136 -7.34 0.18 -4.68
CA ALA A 136 -6.70 0.31 -3.37
C ALA A 136 -7.74 0.33 -2.25
N LEU A 137 -8.84 1.05 -2.49
CA LEU A 137 -9.88 1.25 -1.47
C LEU A 137 -10.75 0.01 -1.28
N VAL A 138 -10.95 -0.80 -2.33
CA VAL A 138 -11.55 -2.13 -2.19
C VAL A 138 -10.62 -3.05 -1.40
N ALA A 139 -9.32 -3.06 -1.72
CA ALA A 139 -8.33 -3.86 -0.98
C ALA A 139 -8.29 -3.50 0.51
N ILE A 140 -8.30 -2.21 0.85
CA ILE A 140 -8.32 -1.75 2.26
C ILE A 140 -9.56 -2.26 3.00
N ARG A 141 -10.69 -2.47 2.33
CA ARG A 141 -11.93 -2.96 2.96
C ARG A 141 -11.88 -4.45 3.27
N ALA A 142 -11.15 -5.23 2.49
CA ALA A 142 -11.13 -6.68 2.61
C ALA A 142 -10.45 -7.15 3.91
N GLU A 143 -11.01 -8.20 4.51
CA GLU A 143 -10.41 -8.86 5.68
C GLU A 143 -9.33 -9.88 5.28
N THR A 144 -9.40 -10.39 4.05
CA THR A 144 -8.45 -11.36 3.46
C THR A 144 -8.20 -11.03 1.99
N PHE A 145 -7.14 -11.61 1.42
CA PHE A 145 -6.83 -11.45 0.01
C PHE A 145 -7.90 -12.08 -0.90
N ASP A 146 -8.45 -13.23 -0.50
CA ASP A 146 -9.51 -13.90 -1.27
C ASP A 146 -10.80 -13.06 -1.31
N PHE A 147 -11.21 -12.47 -0.17
CA PHE A 147 -12.35 -11.55 -0.14
C PHE A 147 -12.12 -10.32 -1.02
N PHE A 148 -10.88 -9.82 -1.07
CA PHE A 148 -10.53 -8.75 -1.99
C PHE A 148 -10.70 -9.19 -3.45
N LEU A 149 -10.21 -10.38 -3.84
CA LEU A 149 -10.32 -10.90 -5.21
C LEU A 149 -11.77 -11.16 -5.63
N GLU A 150 -12.61 -11.66 -4.72
CA GLU A 150 -14.03 -11.90 -4.97
C GLU A 150 -14.79 -10.61 -5.33
N ASP A 151 -14.43 -9.49 -4.70
CA ASP A 151 -15.00 -8.16 -4.94
C ASP A 151 -14.51 -7.51 -6.26
N LEU A 152 -13.58 -8.17 -6.98
CA LEU A 152 -13.20 -7.79 -8.35
C LEU A 152 -14.14 -8.48 -9.34
N GLU A 153 -14.82 -7.67 -10.17
CA GLU A 153 -15.87 -8.14 -11.09
C GLU A 153 -15.34 -8.91 -12.32
N ASP A 154 -14.03 -8.86 -12.61
CA ASP A 154 -13.41 -9.45 -13.81
C ASP A 154 -12.20 -10.35 -13.48
N ASP A 155 -12.18 -11.57 -14.02
CA ASP A 155 -11.07 -12.52 -13.89
C ASP A 155 -9.77 -12.00 -14.52
N SER A 156 -9.86 -11.21 -15.60
CA SER A 156 -8.70 -10.58 -16.24
C SER A 156 -8.03 -9.55 -15.34
N GLU A 157 -8.83 -8.95 -14.45
CA GLU A 157 -8.37 -8.02 -13.44
C GLU A 157 -7.81 -8.75 -12.22
N ARG A 158 -8.48 -9.80 -11.74
CA ARG A 158 -7.97 -10.66 -10.64
C ARG A 158 -6.55 -11.16 -10.92
N ALA A 159 -6.26 -11.53 -12.16
CA ALA A 159 -4.94 -12.01 -12.60
C ALA A 159 -3.81 -10.97 -12.44
N ARG A 160 -4.13 -9.68 -12.21
CA ARG A 160 -3.15 -8.60 -12.00
C ARG A 160 -2.66 -8.50 -10.57
N TYR A 161 -3.30 -9.20 -9.65
CA TYR A 161 -3.01 -9.18 -8.22
C TYR A 161 -2.35 -10.48 -7.80
N ARG A 162 -1.42 -10.36 -6.86
CA ARG A 162 -0.73 -11.52 -6.31
C ARG A 162 -0.55 -11.34 -4.81
N LEU A 163 -0.72 -12.46 -4.10
CA LEU A 163 -0.28 -12.63 -2.73
C LEU A 163 1.19 -13.07 -2.72
N ILE A 164 2.02 -12.37 -1.96
CA ILE A 164 3.37 -12.79 -1.63
C ILE A 164 3.36 -13.18 -0.14
N SER A 165 3.79 -14.40 0.16
CA SER A 165 3.78 -15.04 1.49
C SER A 165 5.10 -15.73 1.77
#